data_AF-A0A7C3VN02-F1
#
_entry.id   AF-A0A7C3VN02-F1
#
_cell.length_a   1.000
_cell.length_b   1.000
_cell.length_c   1.000
_cell.angle_alpha   90.00
_cell.angle_beta   90.00
_cell.angle_gamma   90.00
#
_symmetry.space_group_name_H-M   'P 1'
#
loop_
_entity.id
_entity.type
_entity.pdbx_description
1 polymer ?
#
loop_
_entity_poly.entity_id
_entity_poly.type
_entity_poly.pdbx_seq_one_letter_code
_entity_poly.pdbx_strand_id
1 'polypeptide(L)'
;MMRPSSGIELYKQRLEALKAGLIHTQLPPDSFQSVWEGSMGHPTYEQWKILLEREAKAIAAVQGKDCLSVMLGDSLCLWFPVDLLPPGQLWLNQGIYGDNTAGILKRLSALADNRIHDVYLMVGINDIRQGRSDATIINNLRHIVGRIRMHHICAKVFILSILPTRLAALPNTRIRQINSKIEGLARQDGAIYLDLNTPFTDAADMLREDFTDDGVHVNFAAYQLWQQVMEQTTSRLALQRDDRYQNWLRESHRFSFNGKHYVWMPYQVRPGETLEEISLKTLGKSDVHHYDLIAIKNDINYQVLPHNETIYIPREIA
;
A
#
# COMPACT_ATOMS: atom_id res chain seq x y z
N MET A 1 -18.47 10.82 8.72
CA MET A 1 -18.94 9.52 9.21
C MET A 1 -18.08 9.15 10.40
N MET A 2 -18.69 8.73 11.52
CA MET A 2 -17.94 8.36 12.73
C MET A 2 -17.16 7.06 12.48
N ARG A 3 -16.00 6.91 13.09
CA ARG A 3 -15.16 5.70 12.98
C ARG A 3 -14.36 5.49 14.27
N PRO A 4 -13.93 4.26 14.58
CA PRO A 4 -13.01 4.02 15.68
C PRO A 4 -11.78 4.93 15.59
N SER A 5 -11.44 5.56 16.70
CA SER A 5 -10.32 6.50 16.84
C SER A 5 -9.19 5.97 17.72
N SER A 6 -9.44 4.86 18.44
CA SER A 6 -8.45 4.19 19.29
C SER A 6 -8.37 2.69 19.02
N GLY A 7 -7.26 2.08 19.44
CA GLY A 7 -7.05 0.64 19.26
C GLY A 7 -8.10 -0.23 19.97
N ILE A 8 -8.63 0.22 21.11
CA ILE A 8 -9.70 -0.51 21.82
C ILE A 8 -11.03 -0.40 21.07
N GLU A 9 -11.37 0.77 20.54
CA GLU A 9 -12.57 0.95 19.73
C GLU A 9 -12.51 0.07 18.48
N LEU A 10 -11.38 0.07 17.77
CA LEU A 10 -11.19 -0.74 16.57
C LEU A 10 -11.26 -2.24 16.90
N TYR A 11 -10.63 -2.67 17.99
CA TYR A 11 -10.71 -4.05 18.45
C TYR A 11 -12.14 -4.48 18.77
N LYS A 12 -12.91 -3.63 19.46
CA LYS A 12 -14.31 -3.90 19.82
C LYS A 12 -15.19 -4.01 18.58
N GLN A 13 -15.07 -3.07 17.64
CA GLN A 13 -15.80 -3.13 16.38
C GLN A 13 -15.53 -4.45 15.64
N ARG A 14 -14.26 -4.81 15.46
CA ARG A 14 -13.86 -6.03 14.74
C ARG A 14 -14.33 -7.29 15.46
N LEU A 15 -14.28 -7.30 16.79
CA LEU A 15 -14.78 -8.41 17.59
C LEU A 15 -16.30 -8.59 17.44
N GLU A 16 -17.08 -7.50 17.44
CA GLU A 16 -18.53 -7.58 17.23
C GLU A 16 -18.90 -7.97 15.80
N ALA A 17 -18.18 -7.46 14.79
CA ALA A 17 -18.33 -7.91 13.41
C ALA A 17 -18.15 -9.42 13.29
N LEU A 18 -17.06 -9.96 13.87
CA LEU A 18 -16.78 -11.39 13.86
C LEU A 18 -17.86 -12.20 14.58
N LYS A 19 -18.35 -11.75 15.74
CA LYS A 19 -19.45 -12.41 16.47
C LYS A 19 -20.75 -12.45 15.67
N ALA A 20 -21.01 -11.42 14.88
CA ALA A 20 -22.16 -11.34 13.98
C ALA A 20 -21.98 -12.18 12.70
N GLY A 21 -20.84 -12.87 12.53
CA GLY A 21 -20.53 -13.61 11.31
C GLY A 21 -20.19 -12.72 10.11
N LEU A 22 -19.79 -11.48 10.36
CA LEU A 22 -19.47 -10.46 9.36
C LEU A 22 -17.96 -10.22 9.27
N ILE A 23 -17.51 -9.70 8.13
CA ILE A 23 -16.12 -9.29 7.91
C ILE A 23 -16.05 -7.77 8.08
N HIS A 24 -15.24 -7.28 9.03
CA HIS A 24 -15.21 -5.84 9.36
C HIS A 24 -14.84 -4.93 8.17
N THR A 25 -14.04 -5.42 7.22
CA THR A 25 -13.66 -4.67 6.00
C THR A 25 -14.80 -4.50 5.00
N GLN A 26 -15.93 -5.19 5.20
CA GLN A 26 -17.15 -5.05 4.38
C GLN A 26 -18.24 -4.25 5.08
N LEU A 27 -17.94 -3.66 6.23
CA LEU A 27 -18.89 -2.91 7.03
C LEU A 27 -18.64 -1.40 6.93
N PRO A 28 -19.71 -0.58 6.98
CA PRO A 28 -19.56 0.85 7.22
C PRO A 28 -18.71 1.14 8.47
N PRO A 29 -17.81 2.14 8.45
CA PRO A 29 -16.94 2.49 9.57
C PRO A 29 -17.64 2.76 10.91
N ASP A 30 -18.91 3.13 10.90
CA ASP A 30 -19.75 3.39 12.09
C ASP A 30 -20.49 2.14 12.60
N SER A 31 -20.29 0.98 11.98
CA SER A 31 -20.92 -0.27 12.41
C SER A 31 -20.56 -0.59 13.86
N PHE A 32 -21.58 -1.00 14.63
CA PHE A 32 -21.48 -1.29 16.07
C PHE A 32 -21.06 -0.11 16.96
N GLN A 33 -21.30 1.15 16.54
CA GLN A 33 -20.92 2.37 17.28
C GLN A 33 -21.23 2.31 18.77
N SER A 34 -22.46 1.94 19.14
CA SER A 34 -22.89 1.85 20.54
C SER A 34 -22.09 0.88 21.41
N VAL A 35 -21.32 -0.03 20.81
CA VAL A 35 -20.48 -1.00 21.52
C VAL A 35 -19.06 -0.50 21.69
N TRP A 36 -18.50 0.14 20.67
CA TRP A 36 -17.11 0.56 20.71
C TRP A 36 -16.93 1.98 21.23
N GLU A 37 -17.84 2.92 20.95
CA GLU A 37 -17.71 4.32 21.33
C GLU A 37 -17.49 4.49 22.84
N GLY A 38 -16.41 5.20 23.21
CA GLY A 38 -16.06 5.41 24.61
C GLY A 38 -15.50 4.18 25.34
N SER A 39 -15.16 3.11 24.61
CA SER A 39 -14.50 1.94 25.20
C SER A 39 -13.15 2.32 25.82
N MET A 40 -12.89 1.80 27.02
CA MET A 40 -11.64 2.00 27.74
C MET A 40 -10.80 0.72 27.80
N GLY A 41 -9.49 0.88 27.84
CA GLY A 41 -8.51 -0.20 27.97
C GLY A 41 -7.60 -0.34 26.74
N HIS A 42 -6.72 -1.34 26.79
CA HIS A 42 -5.76 -1.63 25.73
C HIS A 42 -5.74 -3.12 25.46
N PRO A 43 -6.26 -3.59 24.30
CA PRO A 43 -6.17 -4.99 23.94
C PRO A 43 -4.71 -5.44 23.88
N THR A 44 -4.42 -6.60 24.46
CA THR A 44 -3.06 -7.15 24.44
C THR A 44 -2.69 -7.65 23.05
N TYR A 45 -1.38 -7.84 22.81
CA TYR A 45 -0.90 -8.46 21.58
C TYR A 45 -1.55 -9.83 21.34
N GLU A 46 -1.68 -10.66 22.38
CA GLU A 46 -2.32 -11.98 22.25
C GLU A 46 -3.82 -11.88 21.96
N GLN A 47 -4.52 -10.88 22.50
CA GLN A 47 -5.92 -10.65 22.15
C GLN A 47 -6.07 -10.26 20.68
N TRP A 48 -5.23 -9.36 20.17
CA TRP A 48 -5.19 -9.03 18.74
C TRP A 48 -4.89 -10.25 17.89
N LYS A 49 -3.85 -11.03 18.23
CA LYS A 49 -3.47 -12.24 17.50
C LYS A 49 -4.63 -13.25 17.44
N ILE A 50 -5.32 -13.49 18.55
CA ILE A 50 -6.48 -14.39 18.60
C ILE A 50 -7.63 -13.87 17.72
N LEU A 51 -7.92 -12.57 17.77
CA LEU A 51 -8.95 -11.97 16.91
C LEU A 51 -8.61 -12.14 15.43
N LEU A 52 -7.39 -11.80 15.04
CA LEU A 52 -6.91 -11.91 13.65
C LEU A 52 -6.91 -13.35 13.14
N GLU A 53 -6.54 -14.32 13.98
CA GLU A 53 -6.60 -15.75 13.64
C GLU A 53 -8.05 -16.20 13.42
N ARG A 54 -8.99 -15.71 14.24
CA ARG A 54 -10.42 -16.04 14.08
C ARG A 54 -11.03 -15.40 12.84
N GLU A 55 -10.66 -14.17 12.51
CA GLU A 55 -11.08 -13.53 11.26
C GLU A 55 -10.54 -14.28 10.03
N ALA A 56 -9.27 -14.70 10.07
CA ALA A 56 -8.67 -15.52 9.00
C ALA A 56 -9.42 -16.84 8.79
N LYS A 57 -9.74 -17.55 9.89
CA LYS A 57 -10.55 -18.78 9.86
C LYS A 57 -11.96 -18.54 9.35
N ALA A 58 -12.61 -17.46 9.78
CA ALA A 58 -13.95 -17.10 9.32
C ALA A 58 -13.97 -16.86 7.81
N ILE A 59 -13.00 -16.10 7.26
CA ILE A 59 -12.87 -15.89 5.82
C ILE A 59 -12.59 -17.20 5.10
N ALA A 60 -11.67 -18.03 5.59
CA ALA A 60 -11.34 -19.31 4.95
C ALA A 60 -12.58 -20.21 4.77
N ALA A 61 -13.52 -20.16 5.73
CA ALA A 61 -14.77 -20.94 5.67
C ALA A 61 -15.77 -20.43 4.61
N VAL A 62 -15.77 -19.14 4.28
CA VAL A 62 -16.78 -18.51 3.40
C VAL A 62 -16.24 -17.97 2.07
N GLN A 63 -14.91 -17.93 1.89
CA GLN A 63 -14.25 -17.25 0.76
C GLN A 63 -14.74 -17.70 -0.63
N GLY A 64 -15.21 -18.93 -0.80
CA GLY A 64 -15.79 -19.37 -2.08
C GLY A 64 -14.81 -19.23 -3.26
N LYS A 65 -15.12 -18.41 -4.26
CA LYS A 65 -14.22 -18.09 -5.39
C LYS A 65 -13.67 -16.67 -5.34
N ASP A 66 -13.95 -15.93 -4.28
CA ASP A 66 -13.62 -14.52 -4.19
C ASP A 66 -12.10 -14.34 -4.06
N CYS A 67 -11.58 -13.31 -4.72
CA CYS A 67 -10.20 -12.88 -4.58
C CYS A 67 -10.01 -12.34 -3.16
N LEU A 68 -9.02 -12.85 -2.43
CA LEU A 68 -8.67 -12.37 -1.10
C LEU A 68 -7.36 -11.62 -1.15
N SER A 69 -7.41 -10.35 -0.77
CA SER A 69 -6.25 -9.51 -0.50
C SER A 69 -6.00 -9.42 1.01
N VAL A 70 -4.74 -9.50 1.41
CA VAL A 70 -4.33 -9.39 2.82
C VAL A 70 -3.43 -8.16 3.00
N MET A 71 -3.82 -7.27 3.91
CA MET A 71 -2.93 -6.21 4.40
C MET A 71 -2.18 -6.75 5.62
N LEU A 72 -0.88 -6.99 5.52
CA LEU A 72 -0.07 -7.65 6.55
C LEU A 72 1.01 -6.69 7.08
N GLY A 73 0.97 -6.39 8.38
CA GLY A 73 1.96 -5.44 8.92
C GLY A 73 1.77 -5.07 10.38
N ASP A 74 2.18 -3.85 10.69
CA ASP A 74 2.13 -3.26 12.02
C ASP A 74 0.95 -2.29 12.20
N SER A 75 1.12 -1.23 13.01
CA SER A 75 0.09 -0.21 13.25
C SER A 75 -0.27 0.56 11.98
N LEU A 76 0.65 0.77 11.05
CA LEU A 76 0.38 1.50 9.81
C LEU A 76 -0.58 0.72 8.91
N CYS A 77 -0.44 -0.61 8.87
CA CYS A 77 -1.41 -1.50 8.23
C CYS A 77 -2.72 -1.60 9.01
N LEU A 78 -2.66 -1.72 10.35
CA LEU A 78 -3.84 -1.86 11.20
C LEU A 78 -4.84 -0.72 10.99
N TRP A 79 -4.32 0.50 10.84
CA TRP A 79 -5.12 1.72 10.68
C TRP A 79 -5.50 2.05 9.25
N PHE A 80 -5.16 1.20 8.27
CA PHE A 80 -5.56 1.42 6.88
C PHE A 80 -7.10 1.49 6.77
N PRO A 81 -7.68 2.61 6.31
CA PRO A 81 -9.12 2.79 6.29
C PRO A 81 -9.83 1.82 5.35
N VAL A 82 -10.91 1.19 5.82
CA VAL A 82 -11.67 0.19 5.04
C VAL A 82 -12.31 0.79 3.79
N ASP A 83 -12.67 2.06 3.85
CA ASP A 83 -13.26 2.84 2.76
C ASP A 83 -12.26 3.19 1.64
N LEU A 84 -10.96 3.00 1.88
CA LEU A 84 -9.90 3.18 0.89
C LEU A 84 -9.36 1.84 0.36
N LEU A 85 -9.93 0.70 0.77
CA LEU A 85 -9.54 -0.59 0.24
C LEU A 85 -10.15 -0.78 -1.16
N PRO A 86 -9.36 -1.21 -2.17
CA PRO A 86 -9.87 -1.48 -3.51
C PRO A 86 -11.12 -2.37 -3.51
N PRO A 87 -12.21 -1.95 -4.18
CA PRO A 87 -13.47 -2.69 -4.18
C PRO A 87 -13.38 -3.97 -5.04
N GLY A 88 -14.41 -4.81 -4.96
CA GLY A 88 -14.55 -5.99 -5.81
C GLY A 88 -13.78 -7.23 -5.34
N GLN A 89 -13.25 -7.22 -4.13
CA GLN A 89 -12.53 -8.34 -3.53
C GLN A 89 -12.70 -8.38 -2.01
N LEU A 90 -12.38 -9.52 -1.40
CA LEU A 90 -12.31 -9.66 0.05
C LEU A 90 -11.00 -9.06 0.56
N TRP A 91 -11.08 -8.42 1.72
CA TRP A 91 -9.92 -7.88 2.41
C TRP A 91 -9.82 -8.41 3.83
N LEU A 92 -8.62 -8.87 4.19
CA LEU A 92 -8.28 -9.21 5.56
C LEU A 92 -7.14 -8.31 6.04
N ASN A 93 -7.44 -7.44 7.01
CA ASN A 93 -6.42 -6.59 7.64
C ASN A 93 -5.75 -7.33 8.79
N GLN A 94 -4.52 -7.76 8.58
CA GLN A 94 -3.66 -8.49 9.52
C GLN A 94 -2.58 -7.59 10.14
N GLY A 95 -2.87 -6.31 10.35
CA GLY A 95 -2.02 -5.38 11.11
C GLY A 95 -2.11 -5.58 12.63
N ILE A 96 -1.01 -5.46 13.37
CA ILE A 96 -1.01 -5.38 14.84
C ILE A 96 -0.13 -4.21 15.29
N TYR A 97 -0.61 -3.41 16.24
CA TYR A 97 0.17 -2.30 16.80
C TYR A 97 1.50 -2.78 17.38
N GLY A 98 2.60 -2.13 16.98
CA GLY A 98 3.95 -2.43 17.46
C GLY A 98 4.58 -3.72 16.90
N ASP A 99 3.91 -4.40 15.97
CA ASP A 99 4.43 -5.62 15.37
C ASP A 99 5.72 -5.36 14.58
N ASN A 100 6.57 -6.38 14.51
CA ASN A 100 7.86 -6.32 13.85
C ASN A 100 8.03 -7.56 12.97
N THR A 101 9.10 -7.62 12.17
CA THR A 101 9.29 -8.74 11.23
C THR A 101 9.30 -10.11 11.93
N ALA A 102 9.83 -10.20 13.16
CA ALA A 102 9.84 -11.44 13.94
C ALA A 102 8.46 -11.80 14.50
N GLY A 103 7.64 -10.82 14.88
CA GLY A 103 6.28 -11.02 15.36
C GLY A 103 5.35 -11.53 14.25
N ILE A 104 5.46 -10.94 13.04
CA ILE A 104 4.76 -11.45 11.84
C ILE A 104 5.12 -12.92 11.58
N LEU A 105 6.41 -13.27 11.60
CA LEU A 105 6.84 -14.67 11.41
C LEU A 105 6.19 -15.65 12.39
N LYS A 106 5.94 -15.23 13.64
CA LYS A 106 5.33 -16.07 14.67
C LYS A 106 3.84 -16.32 14.47
N ARG A 107 3.14 -15.42 13.77
CA ARG A 107 1.68 -15.51 13.57
C ARG A 107 1.26 -15.82 12.13
N LEU A 108 2.21 -15.88 11.19
CA LEU A 108 1.94 -16.06 9.76
C LEU A 108 1.16 -17.35 9.44
N SER A 109 1.30 -18.40 10.25
CA SER A 109 0.58 -19.66 10.08
C SER A 109 -0.93 -19.53 10.22
N ALA A 110 -1.43 -18.45 10.84
CA ALA A 110 -2.87 -18.16 10.93
C ALA A 110 -3.54 -17.98 9.55
N LEU A 111 -2.75 -17.73 8.50
CA LEU A 111 -3.22 -17.52 7.13
C LEU A 111 -3.13 -18.76 6.25
N ALA A 112 -2.59 -19.87 6.74
CA ALA A 112 -2.25 -21.04 5.91
C ALA A 112 -3.45 -21.65 5.17
N ASP A 113 -4.65 -21.58 5.75
CA ASP A 113 -5.87 -22.15 5.18
C ASP A 113 -6.60 -21.19 4.21
N ASN A 114 -6.12 -19.94 4.06
CA ASN A 114 -6.72 -18.96 3.18
C ASN A 114 -6.25 -19.13 1.73
N ARG A 115 -7.12 -18.85 0.75
CA ARG A 115 -6.73 -18.81 -0.68
C ARG A 115 -6.36 -17.39 -1.08
N ILE A 116 -5.17 -16.96 -0.68
CA ILE A 116 -4.72 -15.57 -0.87
C ILE A 116 -4.36 -15.31 -2.32
N HIS A 117 -4.88 -14.20 -2.87
CA HIS A 117 -4.54 -13.69 -4.20
C HIS A 117 -3.44 -12.63 -4.12
N ASP A 118 -3.56 -11.66 -3.20
CA ASP A 118 -2.55 -10.62 -3.00
C ASP A 118 -2.20 -10.47 -1.51
N VAL A 119 -0.92 -10.22 -1.22
CA VAL A 119 -0.44 -9.81 0.10
C VAL A 119 0.27 -8.46 -0.01
N TYR A 120 -0.18 -7.47 0.74
CA TYR A 120 0.46 -6.18 0.90
C TYR A 120 1.19 -6.18 2.25
N LEU A 121 2.50 -6.41 2.22
CA LEU A 121 3.36 -6.53 3.39
C LEU A 121 4.08 -5.20 3.67
N MET A 122 3.77 -4.57 4.80
CA MET A 122 4.51 -3.41 5.31
C MET A 122 4.91 -3.61 6.76
N VAL A 123 6.21 -3.73 7.02
CA VAL A 123 6.76 -3.88 8.37
C VAL A 123 8.23 -3.46 8.38
N GLY A 124 8.74 -3.07 9.54
CA GLY A 124 10.18 -2.87 9.75
C GLY A 124 10.51 -1.66 10.61
N ILE A 125 9.61 -0.68 10.72
CA ILE A 125 9.87 0.53 11.51
C ILE A 125 10.05 0.20 13.01
N ASN A 126 9.29 -0.78 13.52
CA ASN A 126 9.42 -1.24 14.90
C ASN A 126 10.70 -2.06 15.11
N ASP A 127 11.19 -2.79 14.10
CA ASP A 127 12.50 -3.45 14.17
C ASP A 127 13.62 -2.41 14.30
N ILE A 128 13.57 -1.33 13.51
CA ILE A 128 14.52 -0.21 13.59
C ILE A 128 14.46 0.43 14.97
N ARG A 129 13.25 0.73 15.47
CA ARG A 129 13.02 1.30 16.81
C ARG A 129 13.58 0.42 17.93
N GLN A 130 13.50 -0.90 17.76
CA GLN A 130 14.02 -1.88 18.72
C GLN A 130 15.52 -2.19 18.53
N GLY A 131 16.22 -1.46 17.65
CA GLY A 131 17.66 -1.63 17.44
C GLY A 131 18.06 -2.92 16.71
N ARG A 132 17.14 -3.55 15.98
CA ARG A 132 17.47 -4.74 15.17
C ARG A 132 18.38 -4.38 14.02
N SER A 133 19.29 -5.27 13.63
CA SER A 133 20.18 -5.05 12.49
C SER A 133 19.41 -5.10 11.16
N ASP A 134 19.90 -4.39 10.15
CA ASP A 134 19.32 -4.45 8.79
C ASP A 134 19.30 -5.90 8.25
N ALA A 135 20.36 -6.67 8.53
CA ALA A 135 20.44 -8.07 8.09
C ALA A 135 19.33 -8.93 8.71
N THR A 136 19.01 -8.69 9.99
CA THR A 136 17.89 -9.35 10.67
C THR A 136 16.56 -9.01 10.02
N ILE A 137 16.32 -7.73 9.72
CA ILE A 137 15.08 -7.26 9.08
C ILE A 137 14.90 -7.92 7.72
N ILE A 138 15.93 -7.87 6.87
CA ILE A 138 15.89 -8.42 5.50
C ILE A 138 15.77 -9.95 5.52
N ASN A 139 16.46 -10.66 6.42
CA ASN A 139 16.33 -12.11 6.54
C ASN A 139 14.93 -12.52 7.01
N ASN A 140 14.34 -11.79 7.96
CA ASN A 140 12.98 -12.07 8.39
C ASN A 140 11.97 -11.82 7.26
N LEU A 141 12.11 -10.72 6.51
CA LEU A 141 11.29 -10.44 5.33
C LEU A 141 11.40 -11.57 4.30
N ARG A 142 12.61 -12.05 4.01
CA ARG A 142 12.82 -13.21 3.13
C ARG A 142 12.08 -14.45 3.62
N HIS A 143 12.14 -14.74 4.92
CA HIS A 143 11.40 -15.85 5.52
C HIS A 143 9.88 -15.65 5.46
N ILE A 144 9.37 -14.43 5.63
CA ILE A 144 7.95 -14.12 5.48
C ILE A 144 7.50 -14.40 4.04
N VAL A 145 8.20 -13.83 3.06
CA VAL A 145 7.90 -14.04 1.63
C VAL A 145 7.96 -15.52 1.26
N GLY A 146 9.01 -16.23 1.70
CA GLY A 146 9.15 -17.66 1.46
C GLY A 146 7.99 -18.48 2.04
N ARG A 147 7.57 -18.18 3.27
CA ARG A 147 6.41 -18.85 3.90
C ARG A 147 5.09 -18.56 3.19
N ILE A 148 4.85 -17.31 2.78
CA ILE A 148 3.67 -16.96 2.00
C ILE A 148 3.64 -17.76 0.69
N ARG A 149 4.76 -17.84 -0.03
CA ARG A 149 4.84 -18.60 -1.29
C ARG A 149 4.65 -20.11 -1.12
N MET A 150 5.16 -20.68 -0.02
CA MET A 150 4.97 -22.10 0.27
C MET A 150 3.50 -22.46 0.49
N HIS A 151 2.74 -21.59 1.15
CA HIS A 151 1.31 -21.83 1.43
C HIS A 151 0.38 -21.31 0.32
N HIS A 152 0.80 -20.28 -0.42
CA HIS A 152 -0.02 -19.58 -1.41
C HIS A 152 0.78 -19.36 -2.71
N ILE A 153 0.99 -20.44 -3.46
CA ILE A 153 1.87 -20.45 -4.65
C ILE A 153 1.48 -19.43 -5.73
N CYS A 154 0.18 -19.13 -5.85
CA CYS A 154 -0.35 -18.18 -6.82
C CYS A 154 -0.43 -16.74 -6.29
N ALA A 155 -0.14 -16.51 -5.00
CA ALA A 155 -0.28 -15.18 -4.41
C ALA A 155 0.78 -14.22 -4.95
N LYS A 156 0.35 -13.02 -5.32
CA LYS A 156 1.25 -11.89 -5.55
C LYS A 156 1.62 -11.30 -4.20
N VAL A 157 2.90 -11.07 -3.98
CA VAL A 157 3.41 -10.48 -2.75
C VAL A 157 3.95 -9.10 -3.08
N PHE A 158 3.30 -8.07 -2.56
CA PHE A 158 3.74 -6.69 -2.59
C PHE A 158 4.48 -6.39 -1.29
N ILE A 159 5.74 -5.98 -1.37
CA ILE A 159 6.52 -5.53 -0.21
C ILE A 159 6.61 -4.01 -0.30
N LEU A 160 5.96 -3.35 0.65
CA LEU A 160 5.86 -1.91 0.68
C LEU A 160 7.09 -1.35 1.39
N SER A 161 7.65 -0.27 0.85
CA SER A 161 8.75 0.46 1.49
C SER A 161 8.37 0.92 2.90
N ILE A 162 9.32 0.93 3.82
CA ILE A 162 9.18 1.59 5.11
C ILE A 162 9.07 3.10 4.84
N LEU A 163 8.05 3.75 5.42
CA LEU A 163 7.83 5.19 5.29
C LEU A 163 8.98 5.99 5.94
N PRO A 164 9.25 7.22 5.47
CA PRO A 164 10.09 8.14 6.22
C PRO A 164 9.44 8.48 7.58
N THR A 165 10.20 9.08 8.47
CA THR A 165 9.70 9.57 9.77
C THR A 165 10.15 11.00 10.03
N ARG A 166 9.60 11.63 11.07
CA ARG A 166 10.09 12.89 11.64
C ARG A 166 10.85 12.70 12.95
N LEU A 167 11.21 11.46 13.30
CA LEU A 167 11.86 11.14 14.57
C LEU A 167 13.37 10.97 14.39
N ALA A 168 14.16 11.75 15.13
CA ALA A 168 15.63 11.66 15.08
C ALA A 168 16.17 10.26 15.44
N ALA A 169 15.45 9.52 16.30
CA ALA A 169 15.79 8.15 16.68
C ALA A 169 15.57 7.11 15.55
N LEU A 170 14.87 7.49 14.47
CA LEU A 170 14.55 6.65 13.32
C LEU A 170 15.08 7.32 12.04
N PRO A 171 16.41 7.34 11.85
CA PRO A 171 17.03 8.14 10.78
C PRO A 171 16.60 7.66 9.39
N ASN A 172 16.09 8.60 8.58
CA ASN A 172 15.60 8.30 7.22
C ASN A 172 16.70 7.76 6.29
N THR A 173 17.95 8.14 6.52
CA THR A 173 19.12 7.57 5.82
C THR A 173 19.18 6.05 5.96
N ARG A 174 18.93 5.52 7.16
CA ARG A 174 18.88 4.08 7.42
C ARG A 174 17.64 3.44 6.81
N ILE A 175 16.50 4.12 6.88
CA ILE A 175 15.24 3.66 6.27
C ILE A 175 15.43 3.48 4.76
N ARG A 176 16.03 4.44 4.06
CA ARG A 176 16.33 4.34 2.62
C ARG A 176 17.29 3.18 2.31
N GLN A 177 18.31 2.97 3.12
CA GLN A 177 19.23 1.83 2.95
C GLN A 177 18.50 0.48 3.09
N ILE A 178 17.59 0.37 4.06
CA ILE A 178 16.76 -0.83 4.22
C ILE A 178 15.80 -0.97 3.03
N ASN A 179 15.15 0.09 2.60
CA ASN A 179 14.24 0.09 1.46
C ASN A 179 14.92 -0.37 0.16
N SER A 180 16.15 0.07 -0.11
CA SER A 180 16.95 -0.42 -1.24
C SER A 180 17.21 -1.93 -1.15
N LYS A 181 17.47 -2.46 0.06
CA LYS A 181 17.62 -3.92 0.27
C LYS A 181 16.29 -4.66 0.12
N ILE A 182 15.16 -4.05 0.52
CA ILE A 182 13.81 -4.60 0.33
C ILE A 182 13.50 -4.71 -1.16
N GLU A 183 13.79 -3.67 -1.94
CA GLU A 183 13.62 -3.68 -3.39
C GLU A 183 14.44 -4.79 -4.05
N GLY A 184 15.72 -4.92 -3.66
CA GLY A 184 16.59 -6.01 -4.13
C GLY A 184 16.04 -7.40 -3.78
N LEU A 185 15.53 -7.59 -2.56
CA LEU A 185 14.88 -8.81 -2.12
C LEU A 185 13.62 -9.10 -2.95
N ALA A 186 12.80 -8.10 -3.21
CA ALA A 186 11.57 -8.28 -3.99
C ALA A 186 11.88 -8.80 -5.40
N ARG A 187 12.87 -8.19 -6.07
CA ARG A 187 13.34 -8.64 -7.39
C ARG A 187 13.88 -10.07 -7.38
N GLN A 188 14.67 -10.44 -6.35
CA GLN A 188 15.26 -11.78 -6.23
C GLN A 188 14.23 -12.86 -5.96
N ASP A 189 13.25 -12.58 -5.10
CA ASP A 189 12.27 -13.55 -4.63
C ASP A 189 10.93 -13.47 -5.40
N GLY A 190 10.93 -12.79 -6.55
CA GLY A 190 9.79 -12.63 -7.47
C GLY A 190 8.60 -11.87 -6.87
N ALA A 191 8.82 -11.12 -5.79
CA ALA A 191 7.83 -10.24 -5.18
C ALA A 191 7.85 -8.87 -5.88
N ILE A 192 6.82 -8.06 -5.62
CA ILE A 192 6.67 -6.73 -6.20
C ILE A 192 7.09 -5.73 -5.13
N TYR A 193 8.04 -4.86 -5.44
CA TYR A 193 8.35 -3.72 -4.58
C TYR A 193 7.36 -2.59 -4.85
N LEU A 194 6.80 -2.01 -3.79
CA LEU A 194 5.91 -0.86 -3.87
C LEU A 194 6.51 0.29 -3.07
N ASP A 195 6.94 1.34 -3.78
CA ASP A 195 7.59 2.50 -3.18
C ASP A 195 6.55 3.52 -2.68
N LEU A 196 6.35 3.53 -1.36
CA LEU A 196 5.66 4.59 -0.64
C LEU A 196 6.63 5.64 -0.08
N ASN A 197 7.91 5.32 0.07
CA ASN A 197 8.87 6.18 0.74
C ASN A 197 9.07 7.47 -0.04
N THR A 198 9.31 7.38 -1.34
CA THR A 198 9.52 8.54 -2.21
C THR A 198 8.33 9.52 -2.17
N PRO A 199 7.07 9.11 -2.46
CA PRO A 199 5.94 10.05 -2.47
C PRO A 199 5.55 10.60 -1.08
N PHE A 200 6.01 9.98 0.01
CA PHE A 200 5.76 10.43 1.39
C PHE A 200 6.88 11.32 1.95
N THR A 201 7.97 11.49 1.21
CA THR A 201 9.15 12.26 1.65
C THR A 201 9.04 13.71 1.20
N ASP A 202 9.31 14.65 2.11
CA ASP A 202 9.41 16.08 1.81
C ASP A 202 10.82 16.49 1.34
N ALA A 203 10.99 17.76 0.96
CA ALA A 203 12.27 18.29 0.50
C ALA A 203 13.39 18.26 1.56
N ALA A 204 13.03 18.08 2.84
CA ALA A 204 13.99 17.96 3.95
C ALA A 204 14.34 16.49 4.25
N ASP A 205 13.96 15.55 3.39
CA ASP A 205 14.19 14.12 3.58
C ASP A 205 13.44 13.55 4.81
N MET A 206 12.28 14.11 5.11
CA MET A 206 11.43 13.74 6.25
C MET A 206 10.05 13.29 5.78
N LEU A 207 9.30 12.61 6.67
CA LEU A 207 7.88 12.39 6.40
C LEU A 207 7.19 13.75 6.26
N ARG A 208 6.46 13.92 5.17
CA ARG A 208 5.62 15.09 4.89
C ARG A 208 4.88 15.55 6.13
N GLU A 209 5.04 16.82 6.47
CA GLU A 209 4.49 17.39 7.71
C GLU A 209 2.95 17.37 7.71
N ASP A 210 2.33 17.54 6.55
CA ASP A 210 0.88 17.46 6.39
C ASP A 210 0.32 16.04 6.46
N PHE A 211 1.17 15.01 6.59
CA PHE A 211 0.77 13.60 6.63
C PHE A 211 0.81 12.98 8.01
N THR A 212 1.28 13.67 9.04
CA THR A 212 1.51 13.07 10.36
C THR A 212 1.37 14.08 11.49
N ASP A 213 0.80 13.64 12.60
CA ASP A 213 0.72 14.44 13.83
C ASP A 213 1.83 14.08 14.84
N ASP A 214 2.41 12.87 14.73
CA ASP A 214 3.40 12.33 15.68
C ASP A 214 4.76 11.99 15.06
N GLY A 215 4.90 12.21 13.74
CA GLY A 215 6.11 11.93 12.98
C GLY A 215 6.29 10.48 12.54
N VAL A 216 5.33 9.58 12.78
CA VAL A 216 5.39 8.17 12.36
C VAL A 216 4.07 7.66 11.80
N HIS A 217 2.97 7.83 12.52
CA HIS A 217 1.66 7.44 12.06
C HIS A 217 1.12 8.46 11.08
N VAL A 218 0.37 7.96 10.10
CA VAL A 218 -0.09 8.77 8.98
C VAL A 218 -1.58 9.08 9.09
N ASN A 219 -1.97 10.26 8.63
CA ASN A 219 -3.36 10.69 8.64
C ASN A 219 -4.13 10.19 7.39
N PHE A 220 -5.42 10.55 7.30
CA PHE A 220 -6.27 10.09 6.20
C PHE A 220 -5.78 10.50 4.81
N ALA A 221 -5.26 11.73 4.66
CA ALA A 221 -4.75 12.22 3.37
C ALA A 221 -3.55 11.38 2.88
N ALA A 222 -2.68 10.99 3.80
CA ALA A 222 -1.57 10.10 3.51
C ALA A 222 -2.04 8.68 3.14
N TYR A 223 -3.10 8.16 3.78
CA TYR A 223 -3.71 6.88 3.37
C TYR A 223 -4.34 6.94 1.97
N GLN A 224 -4.90 8.08 1.56
CA GLN A 224 -5.38 8.27 0.18
C GLN A 224 -4.23 8.17 -0.83
N LEU A 225 -3.07 8.77 -0.50
CA LEU A 225 -1.87 8.63 -1.33
C LEU A 225 -1.38 7.18 -1.36
N TRP A 226 -1.39 6.47 -0.24
CA TRP A 226 -1.06 5.04 -0.20
C TRP A 226 -1.99 4.24 -1.13
N GLN A 227 -3.31 4.38 -0.99
CA GLN A 227 -4.30 3.68 -1.81
C GLN A 227 -3.98 3.84 -3.30
N GLN A 228 -3.74 5.06 -3.75
CA GLN A 228 -3.56 5.27 -5.18
C GLN A 228 -2.18 4.84 -5.70
N VAL A 229 -1.14 4.75 -4.85
CA VAL A 229 0.09 4.01 -5.22
C VAL A 229 -0.20 2.51 -5.37
N MET A 230 -1.07 1.92 -4.53
CA MET A 230 -1.50 0.52 -4.70
C MET A 230 -2.28 0.31 -6.00
N GLU A 231 -3.23 1.20 -6.30
CA GLU A 231 -4.02 1.14 -7.54
C GLU A 231 -3.16 1.35 -8.78
N GLN A 232 -2.24 2.31 -8.75
CA GLN A 232 -1.24 2.54 -9.80
C GLN A 232 -0.43 1.28 -10.08
N THR A 233 0.15 0.68 -9.04
CA THR A 233 0.98 -0.51 -9.16
C THR A 233 0.19 -1.69 -9.71
N THR A 234 -1.02 -1.90 -9.20
CA THR A 234 -1.90 -2.99 -9.64
C THR A 234 -2.33 -2.81 -11.09
N SER A 235 -2.69 -1.59 -11.49
CA SER A 235 -3.05 -1.24 -12.86
C SER A 235 -1.89 -1.49 -13.83
N ARG A 236 -0.67 -1.05 -13.48
CA ARG A 236 0.53 -1.29 -14.28
C ARG A 236 0.81 -2.78 -14.46
N LEU A 237 0.69 -3.58 -13.41
CA LEU A 237 0.84 -5.04 -13.50
C LEU A 237 -0.22 -5.67 -14.40
N ALA A 238 -1.48 -5.26 -14.28
CA ALA A 238 -2.56 -5.77 -15.13
C ALA A 238 -2.33 -5.46 -16.62
N LEU A 239 -1.71 -4.31 -16.91
CA LEU A 239 -1.38 -3.86 -18.25
C LEU A 239 -0.02 -4.32 -18.77
N GLN A 240 0.70 -5.16 -18.00
CA GLN A 240 2.07 -5.58 -18.32
C GLN A 240 3.05 -4.40 -18.52
N ARG A 241 2.81 -3.30 -17.81
CA ARG A 241 3.71 -2.13 -17.75
C ARG A 241 4.79 -2.35 -16.70
N ASP A 242 5.54 -3.44 -16.86
CA ASP A 242 6.68 -3.78 -16.00
C ASP A 242 7.78 -2.69 -16.04
N ASP A 243 8.82 -2.82 -15.22
CA ASP A 243 9.91 -1.84 -15.18
C ASP A 243 10.57 -1.64 -16.55
N ARG A 244 10.61 -2.67 -17.40
CA ARG A 244 11.18 -2.56 -18.75
C ARG A 244 10.29 -1.71 -19.64
N TYR A 245 8.98 -1.93 -19.61
CA TYR A 245 8.03 -1.07 -20.34
C TYR A 245 8.11 0.38 -19.84
N GLN A 246 8.17 0.59 -18.52
CA GLN A 246 8.26 1.92 -17.94
C GLN A 246 9.55 2.64 -18.37
N ASN A 247 10.69 1.96 -18.30
CA ASN A 247 11.98 2.49 -18.79
C ASN A 247 11.93 2.81 -20.29
N TRP A 248 11.41 1.88 -21.10
CA TRP A 248 11.24 2.11 -22.53
C TRP A 248 10.37 3.33 -22.82
N LEU A 249 9.23 3.47 -22.13
CA LEU A 249 8.30 4.58 -22.38
C LEU A 249 8.94 5.92 -21.98
N ARG A 250 9.68 5.97 -20.86
CA ARG A 250 10.45 7.14 -20.42
C ARG A 250 11.46 7.58 -21.48
N GLU A 251 12.20 6.64 -22.05
CA GLU A 251 13.23 6.92 -23.06
C GLU A 251 12.68 7.12 -24.47
N SER A 252 11.46 6.66 -24.74
CA SER A 252 10.86 6.72 -26.07
C SER A 252 10.68 8.16 -26.55
N HIS A 253 10.96 8.40 -27.85
CA HIS A 253 10.58 9.64 -28.54
C HIS A 253 9.16 9.57 -29.10
N ARG A 254 8.69 8.37 -29.43
CA ARG A 254 7.38 8.07 -29.99
C ARG A 254 6.85 6.76 -29.42
N PHE A 255 5.54 6.59 -29.37
CA PHE A 255 4.92 5.34 -28.95
C PHE A 255 3.62 5.09 -29.72
N SER A 256 3.19 3.82 -29.72
CA SER A 256 1.90 3.42 -30.26
C SER A 256 0.98 3.00 -29.12
N PHE A 257 -0.26 3.45 -29.15
CA PHE A 257 -1.25 3.12 -28.13
C PHE A 257 -2.65 3.14 -28.73
N ASN A 258 -3.43 2.08 -28.48
CA ASN A 258 -4.78 1.89 -29.02
C ASN A 258 -4.88 2.11 -30.55
N GLY A 259 -3.92 1.58 -31.30
CA GLY A 259 -3.90 1.68 -32.78
C GLY A 259 -3.53 3.05 -33.34
N LYS A 260 -3.15 4.00 -32.48
CA LYS A 260 -2.70 5.35 -32.85
C LYS A 260 -1.22 5.54 -32.53
N HIS A 261 -0.59 6.50 -33.21
CA HIS A 261 0.81 6.85 -33.03
C HIS A 261 0.94 8.22 -32.37
N TYR A 262 1.88 8.36 -31.44
CA TYR A 262 2.08 9.59 -30.67
C TYR A 262 3.55 9.95 -30.61
N VAL A 263 3.82 11.25 -30.56
CA VAL A 263 5.12 11.81 -30.17
C VAL A 263 5.00 12.58 -28.86
N TRP A 264 6.09 12.63 -28.09
CA TRP A 264 6.14 13.41 -26.85
C TRP A 264 6.45 14.87 -27.13
N MET A 265 5.62 15.77 -26.62
CA MET A 265 5.79 17.22 -26.75
C MET A 265 5.92 17.86 -25.37
N PRO A 266 6.82 18.83 -25.18
CA PRO A 266 6.90 19.59 -23.95
C PRO A 266 5.60 20.37 -23.70
N TYR A 267 5.18 20.42 -22.45
CA TYR A 267 3.96 21.04 -21.99
C TYR A 267 4.15 21.66 -20.62
N GLN A 268 3.78 22.93 -20.50
CA GLN A 268 3.82 23.65 -19.24
C GLN A 268 2.52 23.40 -18.47
N VAL A 269 2.62 22.73 -17.32
CA VAL A 269 1.46 22.45 -16.47
C VAL A 269 0.87 23.74 -15.93
N ARG A 270 -0.45 23.90 -16.07
CA ARG A 270 -1.16 25.07 -15.51
C ARG A 270 -1.44 24.87 -14.01
N PRO A 271 -1.46 25.94 -13.20
CA PRO A 271 -1.86 25.83 -11.80
C PRO A 271 -3.25 25.18 -11.67
N GLY A 272 -3.34 24.14 -10.83
CA GLY A 272 -4.58 23.40 -10.57
C GLY A 272 -4.97 22.38 -11.65
N GLU A 273 -4.23 22.27 -12.75
CA GLU A 273 -4.48 21.25 -13.77
C GLU A 273 -4.11 19.85 -13.23
N THR A 274 -4.86 18.83 -13.65
CA THR A 274 -4.64 17.43 -13.25
C THR A 274 -4.16 16.56 -14.41
N LEU A 275 -3.55 15.40 -14.10
CA LEU A 275 -3.16 14.43 -15.13
C LEU A 275 -4.37 13.87 -15.89
N GLU A 276 -5.51 13.73 -15.21
CA GLU A 276 -6.77 13.32 -15.82
C GLU A 276 -7.23 14.32 -16.89
N GLU A 277 -7.17 15.62 -16.58
CA GLU A 277 -7.51 16.69 -17.52
C GLU A 277 -6.56 16.73 -18.71
N ILE A 278 -5.24 16.60 -18.47
CA ILE A 278 -4.23 16.56 -19.53
C ILE A 278 -4.45 15.33 -20.41
N SER A 279 -4.70 14.16 -19.81
CA SER A 279 -4.99 12.92 -20.53
C SER A 279 -6.25 13.03 -21.38
N LEU A 280 -7.32 13.63 -20.85
CA LEU A 280 -8.54 13.87 -21.62
C LEU A 280 -8.26 14.73 -22.86
N LYS A 281 -7.47 15.80 -22.70
CA LYS A 281 -7.11 16.72 -23.79
C LYS A 281 -6.23 16.06 -24.87
N THR A 282 -5.35 15.15 -24.47
CA THR A 282 -4.26 14.65 -25.33
C THR A 282 -4.50 13.26 -25.90
N LEU A 283 -5.19 12.41 -25.14
CA LEU A 283 -5.51 11.03 -25.49
C LEU A 283 -7.02 10.78 -25.64
N GLY A 284 -7.85 11.78 -25.36
CA GLY A 284 -9.31 11.69 -25.49
C GLY A 284 -10.01 10.90 -24.38
N LYS A 285 -9.28 10.48 -23.34
CA LYS A 285 -9.81 9.75 -22.18
C LYS A 285 -9.07 10.12 -20.90
N SER A 286 -9.77 10.09 -19.77
CA SER A 286 -9.28 10.45 -18.44
C SER A 286 -9.13 9.26 -17.49
N ASP A 287 -9.14 8.02 -18.00
CA ASP A 287 -8.96 6.83 -17.15
C ASP A 287 -7.47 6.54 -16.85
N VAL A 288 -7.25 5.72 -15.81
CA VAL A 288 -5.90 5.36 -15.31
C VAL A 288 -4.99 4.81 -16.40
N HIS A 289 -5.51 4.10 -17.40
CA HIS A 289 -4.68 3.55 -18.46
C HIS A 289 -4.05 4.64 -19.32
N HIS A 290 -4.69 5.80 -19.45
CA HIS A 290 -4.26 6.89 -20.31
C HIS A 290 -3.33 7.84 -19.56
N TYR A 291 -3.76 8.37 -18.42
CA TYR A 291 -2.93 9.33 -17.69
C TYR A 291 -1.67 8.68 -17.09
N ASP A 292 -1.67 7.36 -16.87
CA ASP A 292 -0.48 6.63 -16.43
C ASP A 292 0.64 6.61 -17.49
N LEU A 293 0.33 6.71 -18.78
CA LEU A 293 1.37 6.85 -19.81
C LEU A 293 2.15 8.16 -19.64
N ILE A 294 1.43 9.24 -19.34
CA ILE A 294 2.00 10.55 -19.06
C ILE A 294 2.78 10.49 -17.74
N ALA A 295 2.21 9.84 -16.71
CA ALA A 295 2.86 9.66 -15.43
C ALA A 295 4.21 8.92 -15.56
N ILE A 296 4.21 7.78 -16.27
CA ILE A 296 5.44 7.01 -16.54
C ILE A 296 6.45 7.85 -17.30
N LYS A 297 6.06 8.50 -18.40
CA LYS A 297 6.98 9.29 -19.24
C LYS A 297 7.74 10.34 -18.45
N ASN A 298 7.07 10.95 -17.49
CA ASN A 298 7.60 12.06 -16.70
C ASN A 298 8.15 11.64 -15.34
N ASP A 299 8.06 10.36 -15.00
CA ASP A 299 8.46 9.84 -13.69
C ASP A 299 7.74 10.51 -12.51
N ILE A 300 6.43 10.73 -12.66
CA ILE A 300 5.57 11.44 -11.69
C ILE A 300 4.43 10.56 -11.16
N ASN A 301 3.90 10.94 -9.98
CA ASN A 301 2.71 10.34 -9.37
C ASN A 301 1.42 11.03 -9.89
N TYR A 302 0.29 10.33 -9.85
CA TYR A 302 -1.03 10.78 -10.30
C TYR A 302 -1.52 12.09 -9.68
N GLN A 303 -1.18 12.36 -8.42
CA GLN A 303 -1.71 13.53 -7.70
C GLN A 303 -0.78 14.74 -7.66
N VAL A 304 0.50 14.58 -7.96
CA VAL A 304 1.47 15.67 -7.88
C VAL A 304 2.00 15.92 -9.27
N LEU A 305 1.25 16.70 -10.04
CA LEU A 305 1.85 17.37 -11.19
C LEU A 305 2.76 18.47 -10.65
N PRO A 306 4.05 18.46 -10.97
CA PRO A 306 4.93 19.53 -10.54
C PRO A 306 4.47 20.84 -11.19
N HIS A 307 3.96 21.75 -10.36
CA HIS A 307 3.50 23.05 -10.82
C HIS A 307 4.71 23.88 -11.26
N ASN A 308 4.58 24.51 -12.44
CA ASN A 308 5.65 25.28 -13.10
C ASN A 308 6.79 24.44 -13.71
N GLU A 309 6.69 23.12 -13.73
CA GLU A 309 7.61 22.28 -14.50
C GLU A 309 7.05 21.95 -15.89
N THR A 310 7.97 21.76 -16.84
CA THR A 310 7.63 21.26 -18.17
C THR A 310 7.58 19.73 -18.10
N ILE A 311 6.41 19.17 -18.41
CA ILE A 311 6.23 17.74 -18.60
C ILE A 311 6.14 17.42 -20.10
N TYR A 312 6.23 16.14 -20.46
CA TYR A 312 6.02 15.63 -21.81
C TYR A 312 4.64 14.98 -21.92
N ILE A 313 3.84 15.46 -22.87
CA ILE A 313 2.49 14.95 -23.14
C ILE A 313 2.42 14.36 -24.56
N PRO A 314 1.52 13.40 -24.81
CA PRO A 314 1.39 12.80 -26.12
C PRO A 314 0.68 13.73 -27.09
N ARG A 315 1.18 13.78 -28.33
CA ARG A 315 0.51 14.40 -29.47
C ARG A 315 0.34 13.35 -30.55
N GLU A 316 -0.91 13.11 -30.94
CA GLU A 316 -1.23 12.17 -32.02
C GLU A 316 -0.59 12.63 -33.33
N ILE A 317 -0.01 11.68 -34.06
CA ILE A 317 0.55 11.85 -35.40
C ILE A 317 -0.13 10.88 -36.36
N ALA A 318 -0.16 11.25 -37.64
CA ALA A 318 -0.66 10.42 -38.73
C ALA A 318 0.22 9.19 -38.96
#